data_AF-A0A9W6W4A0-F1
#
_entry.id   AF-A0A9W6W4A0-F1
#
_cell.length_a   1.000
_cell.length_b   1.000
_cell.length_c   1.000
_cell.angle_alpha   90.00
_cell.angle_beta   90.00
_cell.angle_gamma   90.00
#
_symmetry.space_group_name_H-M   'P 1'
#
loop_
_entity.id
_entity.type
_entity.pdbx_description
1 polymer ?
#
loop_
_entity_poly.entity_id
_entity_poly.type
_entity_poly.pdbx_seq_one_letter_code
_entity_poly.pdbx_strand_id
1 'polypeptide(L)'
;MPALPSWLADPLWVRFEALLPVRPRLDPSHPLGCHRQRISARIVFDKLIQVLRFGCSYQGIADSTCSATTIRDRRNEWIRLGVFSRLKQIVLEPRRHHRASGRRLRLGENPQRTRRT
;
A
#
# COMPACT_ATOMS: atom_id res chain seq x y z
N MET A 1 -16.30 13.82 -9.55
CA MET A 1 -15.24 13.09 -8.82
C MET A 1 -14.29 14.13 -8.24
N PRO A 2 -14.10 14.20 -6.91
CA PRO A 2 -13.14 15.14 -6.33
C PRO A 2 -11.72 14.76 -6.77
N ALA A 3 -10.93 15.75 -7.20
CA ALA A 3 -9.56 15.53 -7.60
C ALA A 3 -8.72 15.09 -6.40
N LEU A 4 -7.97 13.99 -6.53
CA LEU A 4 -7.06 13.52 -5.49
C LEU A 4 -5.97 14.60 -5.26
N PRO A 5 -5.76 15.13 -4.04
CA PRO A 5 -4.72 16.13 -3.80
C PRO A 5 -3.33 15.54 -4.07
N SER A 6 -2.41 16.37 -4.59
CA SER A 6 -1.07 15.94 -5.04
C SER A 6 -0.24 15.30 -3.92
N TRP A 7 -0.29 15.87 -2.72
CA TRP A 7 0.45 15.39 -1.55
C TRP A 7 0.05 13.99 -1.08
N LEU A 8 -1.10 13.46 -1.51
CA LEU A 8 -1.58 12.14 -1.08
C LEU A 8 -0.95 10.98 -1.89
N ALA A 9 -0.35 11.27 -3.05
CA ALA A 9 0.17 10.23 -3.93
C ALA A 9 1.31 9.41 -3.28
N ASP A 10 2.24 10.08 -2.60
CA ASP A 10 3.40 9.41 -2.00
C ASP A 10 3.05 8.60 -0.73
N PRO A 11 2.27 9.13 0.24
CA PRO A 11 1.82 8.33 1.37
C PRO A 11 0.96 7.12 0.95
N LEU A 12 0.15 7.28 -0.10
CA LEU A 12 -0.64 6.18 -0.64
C LEU A 12 0.25 5.13 -1.31
N TRP A 13 1.28 5.55 -2.04
CA TRP A 13 2.26 4.65 -2.63
C TRP A 13 2.94 3.77 -1.58
N VAL A 14 3.41 4.34 -0.47
CA VAL A 14 4.08 3.55 0.60
C VAL A 14 3.16 2.44 1.13
N ARG A 15 1.87 2.74 1.32
CA ARG A 15 0.89 1.74 1.77
C ARG A 15 0.56 0.72 0.69
N PHE A 16 0.51 1.16 -0.57
CA PHE A 16 0.25 0.31 -1.71
C PHE A 16 1.40 -0.67 -1.95
N GLU A 17 2.64 -0.18 -1.93
CA GLU A 17 3.86 -0.97 -2.16
C GLU A 17 4.00 -2.09 -1.12
N ALA A 18 3.68 -1.82 0.15
CA ALA A 18 3.69 -2.81 1.21
C ALA A 18 2.72 -3.99 0.99
N LEU A 19 1.74 -3.85 0.09
CA LEU A 19 0.76 -4.90 -0.25
C LEU A 19 1.15 -5.68 -1.51
N LEU A 20 2.15 -5.22 -2.26
CA LEU A 20 2.56 -5.88 -3.49
C LEU A 20 3.37 -7.13 -3.18
N PRO A 21 3.14 -8.24 -3.91
CA PRO A 21 4.00 -9.40 -3.78
C PRO A 21 5.41 -9.05 -4.24
N VAL A 22 6.42 -9.51 -3.51
CA VAL A 22 7.81 -9.45 -3.95
C VAL A 22 7.90 -10.28 -5.23
N ARG A 23 8.16 -9.62 -6.36
CA ARG A 23 8.39 -10.29 -7.64
C ARG A 23 9.71 -9.86 -8.24
N PRO A 24 10.51 -10.82 -8.74
CA PRO A 24 11.70 -10.50 -9.52
C PRO A 24 11.38 -9.58 -10.69
N ARG A 25 12.23 -8.58 -10.95
CA ARG A 25 12.14 -7.74 -12.16
C ARG A 25 12.50 -8.52 -13.42
N LEU A 26 13.35 -9.53 -13.25
CA LEU A 26 13.76 -10.50 -14.25
C LEU A 26 13.22 -11.86 -13.85
N ASP A 27 12.57 -12.57 -14.77
CA ASP A 27 12.14 -13.94 -14.50
C ASP A 27 13.39 -14.83 -14.29
N PRO A 28 13.54 -15.51 -13.14
CA PRO A 28 14.71 -16.38 -12.89
C PRO A 28 14.76 -17.59 -13.83
N SER A 29 13.63 -17.95 -14.46
CA SER A 29 13.49 -19.13 -15.32
C SER A 29 13.96 -18.88 -16.76
N HIS A 30 14.39 -17.67 -17.13
CA HIS A 30 14.75 -17.39 -18.54
C HIS A 30 16.27 -17.31 -18.75
N PRO A 31 16.91 -18.38 -19.27
CA PRO A 31 18.37 -18.52 -19.33
C PRO A 31 19.08 -17.48 -20.21
N LEU A 32 18.36 -16.84 -21.15
CA LEU A 32 18.96 -15.85 -22.06
C LEU A 32 18.77 -14.39 -21.62
N GLY A 33 17.99 -14.10 -20.57
CA GLY A 33 17.77 -12.73 -20.08
C GLY A 33 17.13 -11.74 -21.08
N CYS A 34 16.78 -12.17 -22.31
CA CYS A 34 16.32 -11.30 -23.39
C CYS A 34 14.86 -10.83 -23.29
N HIS A 35 14.16 -11.06 -22.18
CA HIS A 35 12.80 -10.52 -22.01
C HIS A 35 12.81 -9.11 -21.44
N ARG A 36 11.82 -8.32 -21.90
CA ARG A 36 11.57 -6.96 -21.42
C ARG A 36 11.36 -6.98 -19.91
N GLN A 37 12.21 -6.24 -19.19
CA GLN A 37 12.13 -6.14 -17.74
C GLN A 37 10.72 -5.71 -17.30
N ARG A 38 10.28 -6.26 -16.17
CA ARG A 38 8.98 -5.93 -15.60
C ARG A 38 8.96 -4.45 -15.22
N ILE A 39 8.08 -3.66 -15.87
CA ILE A 39 7.90 -2.22 -15.55
C ILE A 39 7.63 -2.06 -14.05
N SER A 40 8.25 -1.04 -13.45
CA SER A 40 8.15 -0.77 -12.01
C SER A 40 6.69 -0.59 -11.59
N ALA A 41 6.35 -1.11 -10.42
CA ALA A 41 5.01 -0.94 -9.88
C ALA A 41 4.68 0.54 -9.62
N ARG A 42 5.70 1.37 -9.32
CA ARG A 42 5.56 2.82 -9.12
C ARG A 42 5.06 3.51 -10.39
N ILE A 43 5.69 3.26 -11.54
CA ILE A 43 5.29 3.86 -12.82
C ILE A 43 3.82 3.51 -13.12
N VAL A 44 3.45 2.24 -12.98
CA VAL A 44 2.07 1.79 -13.25
C VAL A 44 1.08 2.42 -12.27
N PHE A 45 1.43 2.52 -10.99
CA PHE A 45 0.60 3.15 -9.98
C PHE A 45 0.38 4.64 -10.28
N ASP A 46 1.43 5.39 -10.61
CA ASP A 46 1.32 6.81 -10.93
C ASP A 46 0.45 7.04 -12.17
N LYS A 47 0.56 6.16 -13.16
CA LYS A 47 -0.32 6.13 -14.33
C LYS A 47 -1.79 5.88 -13.94
N LEU A 48 -2.07 4.94 -13.03
CA LEU A 48 -3.43 4.74 -12.52
C LEU A 48 -3.97 5.97 -11.77
N ILE A 49 -3.15 6.65 -10.97
CA ILE A 49 -3.53 7.90 -10.31
C ILE A 49 -3.85 9.00 -11.33
N GLN A 50 -3.10 9.10 -12.43
CA GLN A 50 -3.39 10.04 -13.52
C GLN A 50 -4.75 9.78 -14.18
N VAL A 51 -5.09 8.51 -14.46
CA VAL A 51 -6.44 8.16 -14.97
C VAL A 51 -7.52 8.62 -14.00
N LEU A 52 -7.34 8.39 -12.69
CA LEU A 52 -8.31 8.77 -11.67
C LEU A 52 -8.43 10.29 -11.50
N ARG A 53 -7.31 11.03 -11.61
CA ARG A 53 -7.28 12.49 -11.45
C ARG A 53 -7.85 13.21 -12.66
N PHE A 54 -7.47 12.80 -13.87
CA PHE A 54 -7.79 13.52 -15.09
C PHE A 54 -8.98 12.93 -15.86
N GLY A 55 -9.42 11.72 -15.53
CA GLY A 55 -10.51 11.04 -16.26
C GLY A 55 -10.13 10.62 -17.68
N CYS A 56 -8.83 10.60 -18.02
CA CYS A 56 -8.35 10.23 -19.35
C CYS A 56 -8.35 8.70 -19.56
N SER A 57 -8.36 8.28 -20.83
CA SER A 57 -8.21 6.87 -21.19
C SER A 57 -6.79 6.37 -20.88
N TYR A 58 -6.63 5.05 -20.77
CA TYR A 58 -5.29 4.43 -20.63
C TYR A 58 -4.38 4.75 -21.81
N GLN A 59 -4.94 4.87 -23.01
CA GLN A 59 -4.21 5.27 -24.21
C GLN A 59 -3.71 6.70 -24.10
N GLY A 60 -4.52 7.62 -23.56
CA GLY A 60 -4.15 9.03 -23.42
C GLY A 60 -3.01 9.29 -22.43
N ILE A 61 -2.72 8.35 -21.52
CA ILE A 61 -1.62 8.47 -20.56
C ILE A 61 -0.45 7.51 -20.84
N ALA A 62 -0.61 6.60 -21.80
CA ALA A 62 0.45 5.67 -22.18
C ALA A 62 1.59 6.45 -22.85
N ASP A 63 2.82 6.01 -22.59
CA ASP A 63 4.02 6.64 -23.13
C ASP A 63 5.14 5.60 -23.33
N SER A 64 6.36 6.07 -23.59
CA SER A 64 7.54 5.23 -23.76
C SER A 64 7.86 4.37 -22.52
N THR A 65 7.44 4.80 -21.34
CA THR A 65 7.70 4.11 -20.07
C THR A 65 6.71 2.98 -19.81
N CYS A 66 5.45 3.14 -20.22
CA CYS A 66 4.40 2.17 -19.95
C CYS A 66 3.26 2.21 -20.97
N SER A 67 2.95 1.06 -21.55
CA SER A 67 1.85 0.91 -22.50
C SER A 67 0.48 0.82 -21.82
N ALA A 68 -0.58 1.21 -22.52
CA ALA A 68 -1.97 1.10 -22.04
C ALA A 68 -2.35 -0.34 -21.65
N THR A 69 -1.87 -1.33 -22.42
CA THR A 69 -2.10 -2.76 -22.14
C THR A 69 -1.43 -3.16 -20.83
N THR A 70 -0.17 -2.76 -20.60
CA THR A 70 0.53 -3.03 -19.34
C THR A 70 -0.22 -2.44 -18.14
N ILE A 71 -0.73 -1.20 -18.25
CA ILE A 71 -1.49 -0.57 -17.16
C ILE A 71 -2.74 -1.41 -16.83
N ARG A 72 -3.48 -1.84 -17.85
CA ARG A 72 -4.69 -2.65 -17.69
C ARG A 72 -4.39 -4.03 -17.08
N ASP A 73 -3.37 -4.70 -17.58
CA ASP A 73 -2.97 -6.04 -17.11
C ASP A 73 -2.54 -6.01 -15.66
N ARG A 74 -1.73 -5.02 -15.28
CA ARG A 74 -1.29 -4.83 -13.89
C ARG A 74 -2.43 -4.47 -12.96
N ARG A 75 -3.34 -3.61 -13.38
CA ARG A 75 -4.56 -3.33 -12.63
C ARG A 75 -5.35 -4.62 -12.38
N ASN A 76 -5.59 -5.42 -13.42
CA ASN A 76 -6.32 -6.68 -13.30
C ASN A 76 -5.59 -7.68 -12.40
N GLU A 77 -4.26 -7.77 -12.53
CA GLU A 77 -3.42 -8.57 -11.65
C GLU A 77 -3.57 -8.15 -10.18
N TRP A 78 -3.49 -6.86 -9.88
CA TRP A 78 -3.62 -6.34 -8.51
C TRP A 78 -5.05 -6.48 -7.96
N ILE A 79 -6.07 -6.41 -8.81
CA ILE A 79 -7.45 -6.75 -8.45
C ILE A 79 -7.54 -8.22 -8.05
N ARG A 80 -7.01 -9.13 -8.87
CA ARG A 80 -7.01 -10.58 -8.57
C ARG A 80 -6.25 -10.91 -7.28
N LEU A 81 -5.19 -10.17 -6.98
CA LEU A 81 -4.42 -10.29 -5.74
C LEU A 81 -5.10 -9.63 -4.53
N GLY A 82 -6.24 -8.96 -4.72
CA GLY A 82 -6.97 -8.28 -3.63
C GLY A 82 -6.27 -7.04 -3.07
N VAL A 83 -5.27 -6.49 -3.77
CA VAL A 83 -4.44 -5.36 -3.30
C VAL A 83 -5.33 -4.15 -2.97
N PHE A 84 -6.24 -3.78 -3.87
CA PHE A 84 -7.13 -2.64 -3.67
C PHE A 84 -8.13 -2.86 -2.52
N SER A 85 -8.64 -4.08 -2.37
CA SER A 85 -9.53 -4.45 -1.26
C SER A 85 -8.82 -4.29 0.08
N ARG A 86 -7.58 -4.77 0.18
CA ARG A 86 -6.76 -4.67 1.39
C ARG A 86 -6.34 -3.23 1.69
N LEU A 87 -6.00 -2.46 0.65
CA LEU A 87 -5.72 -1.04 0.79
C LEU A 87 -6.93 -0.28 1.35
N LYS A 88 -8.13 -0.55 0.83
CA LYS A 88 -9.38 0.03 1.32
C LYS A 88 -9.61 -0.31 2.79
N GLN A 89 -9.38 -1.56 3.21
CA GLN A 89 -9.47 -1.95 4.62
C GLN A 89 -8.51 -1.16 5.49
N ILE A 90 -7.22 -1.04 5.11
CA ILE A 90 -6.22 -0.30 5.89
C ILE A 90 -6.58 1.19 6.04
N VAL A 91 -7.17 1.79 5.01
CA VAL A 91 -7.55 3.21 5.02
C VAL A 91 -8.83 3.47 5.81
N LEU A 92 -9.80 2.55 5.73
CA LEU A 92 -11.11 2.69 6.39
C LEU A 92 -11.17 2.08 7.79
N GLU A 93 -10.23 1.21 8.15
CA GLU A 93 -10.14 0.72 9.51
C GLU A 93 -9.94 1.90 10.46
N PRO A 94 -10.79 2.06 11.49
CA PRO A 94 -10.53 3.02 12.53
C PRO A 94 -9.18 2.64 13.12
N ARG A 95 -8.14 3.46 12.89
CA ARG A 95 -6.88 3.34 13.61
C ARG A 95 -7.23 3.40 15.09
N ARG A 96 -7.35 2.25 15.74
CA ARG A 96 -7.25 2.15 17.18
C ARG A 96 -5.82 2.54 17.48
N HIS A 97 -5.58 3.84 17.62
CA HIS A 97 -4.32 4.35 18.14
C HIS A 97 -4.01 3.52 19.38
N HIS A 98 -2.85 2.86 19.38
CA HIS A 98 -2.25 2.29 20.58
C HIS A 98 -2.11 3.41 21.62
N ARG A 99 -3.16 3.61 22.42
CA ARG A 99 -3.08 4.33 23.69
C ARG A 99 -2.81 3.28 24.76
N ALA A 100 -1.58 2.76 24.79
CA ALA A 100 -1.10 1.91 25.86
C ALA A 100 0.39 2.18 26.13
N SER A 101 0.66 3.24 26.89
CA SER A 101 1.69 3.22 27.92
C SER A 101 1.51 4.43 28.82
N GLY A 102 0.60 4.28 29.76
CA GLY A 102 0.32 5.22 30.83
C GLY A 102 -0.26 4.51 32.05
N ARG A 103 0.17 3.27 32.32
CA ARG A 103 -0.11 2.63 33.61
C ARG A 103 0.97 3.07 34.58
N ARG A 104 0.76 4.28 35.11
CA ARG A 104 1.34 4.80 36.34
C ARG A 104 1.16 3.71 37.41
N LEU A 105 2.26 3.10 37.86
CA LEU A 105 2.30 2.32 39.09
C LEU A 105 1.94 3.28 40.22
N ARG A 106 0.65 3.31 40.61
CA ARG A 106 0.22 3.93 41.86
C ARG A 106 0.52 2.94 42.97
N LEU A 107 1.25 3.43 43.97
CA LEU A 107 1.33 2.89 45.31
C LEU A 107 -0.05 2.43 45.78
N GLY A 108 -0.16 1.16 46.20
CA GLY A 108 -0.92 0.79 47.38
C GLY A 108 0.14 0.27 48.37
N GLU A 109 0.48 0.97 49.46
CA GLU A 109 -0.37 1.12 50.66
C GLU A 109 -1.04 -0.22 51.00
N ASN A 110 -0.33 -1.05 51.76
CA ASN A 110 -0.88 -2.25 52.40
C ASN A 110 -0.95 -2.00 53.92
N PRO A 111 -2.14 -1.68 54.48
CA PRO A 111 -2.29 -1.43 55.89
C PRO A 111 -2.88 -2.65 56.59
N GLN A 112 -2.19 -3.79 56.63
CA GLN A 112 -2.58 -4.91 57.52
C GLN A 112 -1.36 -5.78 57.89
N ARG A 113 -0.66 -5.42 58.96
CA ARG A 113 0.05 -6.43 59.79
C ARG A 113 0.07 -6.00 61.25
N THR A 114 -1.11 -5.94 61.86
CA THR A 114 -1.26 -6.00 63.32
C THR A 114 -1.46 -7.45 63.74
N ARG A 115 -0.70 -7.83 64.79
CA ARG A 115 -0.89 -8.96 65.72
C ARG A 115 -0.60 -10.37 65.22
N ARG A 116 0.49 -10.95 65.73
CA ARG A 116 0.44 -12.20 66.51
C ARG A 116 1.70 -12.35 67.39
N THR A 117 1.42 -12.56 68.68
CA THR A 117 2.21 -13.14 69.78
C THR A 117 3.54 -12.52 70.13
#